data_AF-A0A4Q4CTG3-F1
#
_entry.id   AF-A0A4Q4CTG3-F1
#
_cell.length_a   1.000
_cell.length_b   1.000
_cell.length_c   1.000
_cell.angle_alpha   90.00
_cell.angle_beta   90.00
_cell.angle_gamma   90.00
#
_symmetry.space_group_name_H-M   'P 1'
#
loop_
_entity.id
_entity.type
_entity.pdbx_description
1 polymer ?
#
loop_
_entity_poly.entity_id
_entity_poly.type
_entity_poly.pdbx_seq_one_letter_code
_entity_poly.pdbx_strand_id
1 'polypeptide(L)'
;SGSISGPTDDIVRPAHVTLLDYEVEIGLVLGREVPVGTEVTESDLPGMVAALVVTNDVSARDQQLPKTQFYESKSYPTFTPVGPVLLVLEDGELARFTELRLRLWVNGELRQDQPASDMIYGPLAAFRALARFQQLAPGDLLLTGTPEGTALSAPPKPIEIIGSLLPPATKWRIFFTKQAKNPRYLQDGDLVEVSIATDDGALDLGSQRTRVQWTA
;
A
#
# COMPACT_ATOMS: atom_id res chain seq x y z
N SER A 1 -2.40 -5.49 -11.34
CA SER A 1 -3.09 -6.80 -11.31
C SER A 1 -2.12 -7.97 -11.37
N GLY A 2 -1.12 -7.98 -12.27
CA GLY A 2 -0.16 -9.10 -12.37
C GLY A 2 0.74 -9.35 -11.14
N SER A 3 0.78 -8.41 -10.19
CA SER A 3 1.50 -8.50 -8.91
C SER A 3 0.66 -9.10 -7.77
N ILE A 4 -0.65 -9.30 -7.98
CA ILE A 4 -1.55 -9.80 -6.94
C ILE A 4 -1.15 -11.22 -6.55
N SER A 5 -1.07 -11.47 -5.25
CA SER A 5 -0.75 -12.77 -4.67
C SER A 5 -1.59 -13.06 -3.42
N GLY A 6 -1.58 -14.30 -2.98
CA GLY A 6 -2.34 -14.74 -1.80
C GLY A 6 -1.80 -14.15 -0.50
N PRO A 7 -2.61 -14.18 0.57
CA PRO A 7 -2.28 -13.56 1.86
C PRO A 7 -1.19 -14.30 2.64
N THR A 8 -0.77 -15.47 2.15
CA THR A 8 0.28 -16.32 2.71
C THR A 8 1.38 -16.64 1.70
N ASP A 9 1.30 -16.08 0.49
CA ASP A 9 2.34 -16.26 -0.52
C ASP A 9 3.58 -15.47 -0.13
N ASP A 10 4.75 -15.97 -0.49
CA ASP A 10 6.01 -15.29 -0.21
C ASP A 10 6.13 -13.99 -1.03
N ILE A 11 6.72 -12.96 -0.43
CA ILE A 11 7.16 -11.76 -1.15
C ILE A 11 8.53 -12.07 -1.76
N VAL A 12 8.56 -12.26 -3.07
CA VAL A 12 9.77 -12.64 -3.81
C VAL A 12 10.50 -11.38 -4.31
N ARG A 13 11.66 -11.11 -3.74
CA ARG A 13 12.52 -10.00 -4.16
C ARG A 13 13.33 -10.37 -5.42
N PRO A 14 13.19 -9.62 -6.54
CA PRO A 14 14.09 -9.78 -7.68
C PRO A 14 15.54 -9.46 -7.32
N ALA A 15 16.51 -10.16 -7.93
CA ALA A 15 17.94 -10.02 -7.60
C ALA A 15 18.50 -8.60 -7.77
N HIS A 16 17.95 -7.81 -8.70
CA HIS A 16 18.37 -6.41 -8.93
C HIS A 16 17.72 -5.39 -7.99
N VAL A 17 16.75 -5.80 -7.16
CA VAL A 17 16.10 -4.94 -6.17
C VAL A 17 16.86 -5.03 -4.85
N THR A 18 17.26 -3.88 -4.33
CA THR A 18 18.08 -3.76 -3.12
C THR A 18 17.36 -3.09 -1.96
N LEU A 19 16.34 -2.28 -2.22
CA LEU A 19 15.58 -1.53 -1.22
C LEU A 19 14.10 -1.93 -1.25
N LEU A 20 13.81 -3.13 -0.75
CA LEU A 20 12.46 -3.67 -0.69
C LEU A 20 11.71 -3.15 0.54
N ASP A 21 10.53 -2.59 0.34
CA ASP A 21 9.73 -1.90 1.34
C ASP A 21 8.30 -2.44 1.39
N TYR A 22 7.60 -2.16 2.48
CA TYR A 22 6.23 -2.59 2.76
C TYR A 22 5.30 -1.40 2.93
N GLU A 23 4.01 -1.61 2.66
CA GLU A 23 2.99 -0.58 2.72
C GLU A 23 1.63 -1.21 3.03
N VAL A 24 1.19 -1.23 4.30
CA VAL A 24 -0.20 -1.65 4.59
C VAL A 24 -1.17 -0.67 3.96
N GLU A 25 -2.20 -1.18 3.27
CA GLU A 25 -3.29 -0.39 2.72
C GLU A 25 -4.64 -1.11 2.82
N ILE A 26 -5.73 -0.33 2.86
CA ILE A 26 -7.09 -0.84 2.68
C ILE A 26 -7.36 -0.96 1.18
N GLY A 27 -7.78 -2.14 0.75
CA GLY A 27 -8.34 -2.37 -0.58
C GLY A 27 -9.85 -2.18 -0.58
N LEU A 28 -10.36 -1.37 -1.50
CA LEU A 28 -11.79 -1.20 -1.77
C LEU A 28 -12.15 -2.05 -2.99
N VAL A 29 -13.02 -3.05 -2.82
CA VAL A 29 -13.53 -3.87 -3.91
C VAL A 29 -14.84 -3.27 -4.42
N LEU A 30 -14.88 -2.99 -5.72
CA LEU A 30 -16.02 -2.33 -6.33
C LEU A 30 -17.18 -3.29 -6.55
N GLY A 31 -18.38 -2.85 -6.19
CA GLY A 31 -19.64 -3.61 -6.33
C GLY A 31 -20.44 -3.28 -7.59
N ARG A 32 -20.21 -2.10 -8.18
CA ARG A 32 -20.92 -1.64 -9.38
C ARG A 32 -20.00 -0.93 -10.35
N GLU A 33 -20.46 -0.82 -11.58
CA GLU A 33 -19.80 -0.02 -12.60
C GLU A 33 -19.85 1.47 -12.27
N VAL A 34 -18.73 2.17 -12.52
CA VAL A 34 -18.60 3.62 -12.40
C VAL A 34 -18.05 4.15 -13.74
N PRO A 35 -18.92 4.60 -14.65
CA PRO A 35 -18.50 5.17 -15.92
C PRO A 35 -17.69 6.46 -15.75
N VAL A 36 -16.83 6.77 -16.74
CA VAL A 36 -16.15 8.08 -16.81
C VAL A 36 -17.18 9.21 -16.90
N GLY A 37 -16.99 10.26 -16.11
CA GLY A 37 -17.88 11.40 -15.98
C GLY A 37 -18.94 11.25 -14.88
N THR A 38 -18.97 10.13 -14.16
CA THR A 38 -19.88 9.94 -13.02
C THR A 38 -19.60 10.97 -11.92
N GLU A 39 -20.64 11.72 -11.51
CA GLU A 39 -20.56 12.56 -10.32
C GLU A 39 -20.73 11.68 -9.06
N VAL A 40 -19.64 11.50 -8.31
CA VAL A 40 -19.64 10.67 -7.10
C VAL A 40 -19.97 11.51 -5.87
N THR A 41 -21.02 11.12 -5.15
CA THR A 41 -21.42 11.71 -3.86
C THR A 41 -21.11 10.77 -2.70
N GLU A 42 -21.19 11.27 -1.47
CA GLU A 42 -20.97 10.43 -0.28
C GLU A 42 -22.03 9.33 -0.14
N SER A 43 -23.28 9.64 -0.48
CA SER A 43 -24.39 8.67 -0.50
C SER A 43 -24.23 7.57 -1.54
N ASP A 44 -23.35 7.74 -2.53
CA ASP A 44 -23.07 6.70 -3.52
C ASP A 44 -22.13 5.61 -2.97
N LEU A 45 -21.31 5.91 -1.98
CA LEU A 45 -20.23 5.03 -1.52
C LEU A 45 -20.73 3.65 -1.06
N PRO A 46 -21.80 3.52 -0.26
CA PRO A 46 -22.29 2.21 0.17
C PRO A 46 -22.69 1.29 -1.00
N GLY A 47 -23.16 1.86 -2.12
CA GLY A 47 -23.48 1.11 -3.32
C GLY A 47 -22.29 0.91 -4.29
N MET A 48 -21.19 1.63 -4.08
CA MET A 48 -19.98 1.54 -4.91
C MET A 48 -18.99 0.52 -4.37
N VAL A 49 -18.81 0.45 -3.06
CA VAL A 49 -17.86 -0.44 -2.40
C VAL A 49 -18.60 -1.67 -1.89
N ALA A 50 -18.34 -2.83 -2.48
CA ALA A 50 -18.95 -4.09 -2.05
C ALA A 50 -18.22 -4.72 -0.86
N ALA A 51 -16.89 -4.57 -0.81
CA ALA A 51 -16.10 -5.20 0.22
C ALA A 51 -14.80 -4.44 0.50
N LEU A 52 -14.25 -4.69 1.68
CA LEU A 52 -12.92 -4.25 2.09
C LEU A 52 -11.97 -5.45 2.19
N VAL A 53 -10.68 -5.22 1.94
CA VAL A 53 -9.66 -6.26 2.03
C VAL A 53 -8.32 -5.68 2.49
N VAL A 54 -7.55 -6.44 3.27
CA VAL A 54 -6.16 -6.07 3.60
C VAL A 54 -5.28 -6.22 2.36
N THR A 55 -4.41 -5.24 2.13
CA THR A 55 -3.37 -5.32 1.10
C THR A 55 -2.03 -4.85 1.65
N ASN A 56 -0.94 -5.33 1.03
CA ASN A 56 0.41 -4.83 1.24
C ASN A 56 1.00 -4.40 -0.11
N ASP A 57 1.20 -3.09 -0.32
CA ASP A 57 1.69 -2.53 -1.59
C ASP A 57 3.23 -2.43 -1.63
N VAL A 58 3.86 -3.60 -1.70
CA VAL A 58 5.31 -3.78 -1.63
C VAL A 58 6.02 -2.94 -2.71
N SER A 59 7.12 -2.30 -2.32
CA SER A 59 7.83 -1.36 -3.18
C SER A 59 9.31 -1.67 -3.34
N ALA A 60 9.80 -1.68 -4.57
CA ALA A 60 11.23 -1.58 -4.86
C ALA A 60 11.66 -0.11 -4.92
N ARG A 61 12.11 0.47 -3.80
CA ARG A 61 12.40 1.91 -3.69
C ARG A 61 13.56 2.38 -4.54
N ASP A 62 14.54 1.51 -4.76
CA ASP A 62 15.67 1.76 -5.66
C ASP A 62 15.25 1.84 -7.13
N GLN A 63 14.15 1.18 -7.51
CA GLN A 63 13.53 1.32 -8.82
C GLN A 63 12.57 2.51 -8.89
N GLN A 64 11.88 2.79 -7.79
CA GLN A 64 10.85 3.83 -7.69
C GLN A 64 11.45 5.24 -7.76
N LEU A 65 12.41 5.52 -6.89
CA LEU A 65 12.88 6.88 -6.62
C LEU A 65 13.56 7.58 -7.79
N PRO A 66 14.32 6.90 -8.67
CA PRO A 66 14.93 7.54 -9.83
C PRO A 66 13.94 7.85 -10.96
N LYS A 67 12.68 7.38 -10.86
CA LYS A 67 11.68 7.43 -11.93
C LYS A 67 10.53 8.36 -11.55
N THR A 68 9.84 8.89 -12.56
CA THR A 68 8.64 9.72 -12.38
C THR A 68 7.34 8.91 -12.35
N GLN A 69 7.44 7.59 -12.49
CA GLN A 69 6.34 6.64 -12.50
C GLN A 69 6.60 5.54 -11.47
N PHE A 70 5.54 4.91 -10.98
CA PHE A 70 5.59 3.90 -9.92
C PHE A 70 5.30 2.46 -10.37
N TYR A 71 4.85 2.28 -11.61
CA TYR A 71 4.42 1.00 -12.17
C TYR A 71 5.47 -0.10 -11.96
N GLU A 72 6.70 0.12 -12.43
CA GLU A 72 7.73 -0.92 -12.37
C GLU A 72 8.09 -1.30 -10.93
N SER A 73 8.17 -0.32 -10.02
CA SER A 73 8.53 -0.57 -8.62
C SER A 73 7.48 -1.30 -7.80
N LYS A 74 6.23 -1.35 -8.29
CA LYS A 74 5.05 -1.90 -7.60
C LYS A 74 4.48 -3.14 -8.29
N SER A 75 4.92 -3.47 -9.51
CA SER A 75 4.28 -4.47 -10.37
C SER A 75 5.05 -5.79 -10.51
N TYR A 76 6.11 -6.01 -9.72
CA TYR A 76 6.74 -7.33 -9.68
C TYR A 76 5.74 -8.39 -9.17
N PRO A 77 5.83 -9.66 -9.62
CA PRO A 77 5.05 -10.73 -9.03
C PRO A 77 5.17 -10.72 -7.50
N THR A 78 4.09 -11.00 -6.77
CA THR A 78 4.01 -11.01 -5.29
C THR A 78 4.11 -9.65 -4.59
N PHE A 79 4.18 -8.52 -5.32
CA PHE A 79 4.26 -7.20 -4.69
C PHE A 79 2.91 -6.63 -4.24
N THR A 80 1.82 -7.38 -4.44
CA THR A 80 0.51 -7.00 -3.91
C THR A 80 -0.18 -8.21 -3.27
N PRO A 81 0.28 -8.71 -2.10
CA PRO A 81 -0.47 -9.70 -1.35
C PRO A 81 -1.83 -9.13 -0.91
N VAL A 82 -2.90 -9.90 -1.11
CA VAL A 82 -4.30 -9.48 -0.83
C VAL A 82 -5.01 -10.52 0.04
N GLY A 83 -5.81 -10.05 0.99
CA GLY A 83 -6.56 -10.91 1.92
C GLY A 83 -5.91 -10.95 3.31
N PRO A 84 -6.39 -11.83 4.23
CA PRO A 84 -7.10 -13.08 3.92
C PRO A 84 -8.61 -12.99 3.84
N VAL A 85 -9.24 -11.96 4.43
CA VAL A 85 -10.70 -11.82 4.44
C VAL A 85 -11.13 -10.80 3.40
N LEU A 86 -12.10 -11.19 2.58
CA LEU A 86 -12.91 -10.27 1.81
C LEU A 86 -14.11 -9.88 2.69
N LEU A 87 -14.02 -8.76 3.39
CA LEU A 87 -15.09 -8.29 4.27
C LEU A 87 -16.19 -7.67 3.40
N VAL A 88 -17.21 -8.46 3.09
CA VAL A 88 -18.41 -7.98 2.40
C VAL A 88 -19.16 -7.07 3.35
N LEU A 89 -19.40 -5.83 2.91
CA LEU A 89 -20.03 -4.81 3.74
C LEU A 89 -21.54 -4.99 3.80
N GLU A 90 -22.09 -4.96 5.01
CA GLU A 90 -23.52 -4.81 5.25
C GLU A 90 -23.94 -3.33 5.32
N ASP A 91 -25.26 -3.11 5.31
CA ASP A 91 -25.85 -1.77 5.37
C ASP A 91 -25.36 -1.01 6.61
N GLY A 92 -24.69 0.12 6.38
CA GLY A 92 -24.20 1.02 7.42
C GLY A 92 -22.76 0.71 7.91
N GLU A 93 -22.17 -0.43 7.57
CA GLU A 93 -20.81 -0.76 8.02
C GLU A 93 -19.75 0.16 7.43
N LEU A 94 -19.93 0.60 6.17
CA LEU A 94 -19.00 1.55 5.54
C LEU A 94 -18.93 2.90 6.27
N ALA A 95 -19.96 3.28 7.04
CA ALA A 95 -19.92 4.50 7.85
C ALA A 95 -18.83 4.44 8.94
N ARG A 96 -18.38 3.23 9.31
CA ARG A 96 -17.30 2.99 10.28
C ARG A 96 -15.92 2.91 9.62
N PHE A 97 -15.79 3.22 8.34
CA PHE A 97 -14.51 3.13 7.61
C PHE A 97 -13.37 3.86 8.32
N THR A 98 -13.62 5.05 8.88
CA THR A 98 -12.62 5.86 9.57
C THR A 98 -12.18 5.29 10.93
N GLU A 99 -12.92 4.33 11.47
CA GLU A 99 -12.58 3.61 12.70
C GLU A 99 -11.62 2.44 12.46
N LEU A 100 -11.41 2.03 11.21
CA LEU A 100 -10.45 0.99 10.85
C LEU A 100 -9.05 1.44 11.23
N ARG A 101 -8.27 0.53 11.81
CA ARG A 101 -6.88 0.76 12.17
C ARG A 101 -5.96 -0.18 11.41
N LEU A 102 -5.03 0.41 10.67
CA LEU A 102 -4.07 -0.30 9.84
C LEU A 102 -2.80 -0.53 10.65
N ARG A 103 -2.37 -1.79 10.76
CA ARG A 103 -1.15 -2.17 11.48
C ARG A 103 -0.28 -3.09 10.64
N LEU A 104 1.02 -2.86 10.71
CA LEU A 104 2.03 -3.69 10.05
C LEU A 104 3.20 -3.96 10.98
N TRP A 105 3.63 -5.21 11.01
CA TRP A 105 4.80 -5.67 11.74
C TRP A 105 5.81 -6.36 10.82
N VAL A 106 7.09 -6.21 11.16
CA VAL A 106 8.17 -7.01 10.56
C VAL A 106 8.90 -7.72 11.68
N ASN A 107 8.90 -9.05 11.66
CA ASN A 107 9.48 -9.90 12.71
C ASN A 107 8.96 -9.55 14.13
N GLY A 108 7.67 -9.19 14.22
CA GLY A 108 7.02 -8.78 15.47
C GLY A 108 7.30 -7.34 15.90
N GLU A 109 8.17 -6.59 15.21
CA GLU A 109 8.37 -5.16 15.45
C GLU A 109 7.28 -4.37 14.72
N LEU A 110 6.49 -3.57 15.45
CA LEU A 110 5.48 -2.69 14.86
C LEU A 110 6.14 -1.58 14.04
N ARG A 111 5.77 -1.48 12.75
CA ARG A 111 6.35 -0.53 11.80
C ARG A 111 5.40 0.57 11.35
N GLN A 112 4.12 0.23 11.18
CA GLN A 112 3.03 1.15 10.82
C GLN A 112 1.84 0.90 11.75
N ASP A 113 1.21 1.97 12.23
CA ASP A 113 0.05 1.92 13.13
C ASP A 113 -0.72 3.25 13.04
N GLN A 114 -1.74 3.31 12.18
CA GLN A 114 -2.57 4.51 12.03
C GLN A 114 -4.05 4.16 11.82
N PRO A 115 -4.96 5.01 12.34
CA PRO A 115 -6.38 4.92 12.00
C PRO A 115 -6.62 5.45 10.58
N ALA A 116 -7.64 4.92 9.92
CA ALA A 116 -8.10 5.38 8.61
C ALA A 116 -8.63 6.83 8.66
N SER A 117 -8.98 7.34 9.84
CA SER A 117 -9.29 8.77 10.05
C SER A 117 -8.15 9.72 9.68
N ASP A 118 -6.90 9.25 9.69
CA ASP A 118 -5.71 10.06 9.40
C ASP A 118 -5.39 10.09 7.90
N MET A 119 -6.18 9.43 7.06
CA MET A 119 -6.00 9.44 5.62
C MET A 119 -6.19 10.83 5.03
N ILE A 120 -5.18 11.30 4.31
CA ILE A 120 -5.21 12.59 3.60
C ILE A 120 -6.23 12.54 2.44
N TYR A 121 -6.40 11.37 1.82
CA TYR A 121 -7.27 11.17 0.66
C TYR A 121 -8.19 9.97 0.86
N GLY A 122 -9.38 10.22 1.42
CA GLY A 122 -10.37 9.17 1.68
C GLY A 122 -11.06 8.61 0.41
N PRO A 123 -11.86 7.54 0.55
CA PRO A 123 -12.52 6.85 -0.58
C PRO A 123 -13.33 7.79 -1.50
N LEU A 124 -14.08 8.73 -0.94
CA LEU A 124 -14.87 9.69 -1.73
C LEU A 124 -14.00 10.50 -2.69
N ALA A 125 -12.86 10.98 -2.21
CA ALA A 125 -11.95 11.78 -3.01
C ALA A 125 -11.27 10.93 -4.08
N ALA A 126 -10.85 9.70 -3.74
CA ALA A 126 -10.29 8.73 -4.67
C ALA A 126 -11.25 8.41 -5.83
N PHE A 127 -12.50 8.06 -5.52
CA PHE A 127 -13.50 7.77 -6.54
C PHE A 127 -13.85 9.00 -7.39
N ARG A 128 -13.99 10.18 -6.78
CA ARG A 128 -14.17 11.44 -7.53
C ARG A 128 -13.01 11.72 -8.48
N ALA A 129 -11.78 11.40 -8.09
CA ALA A 129 -10.63 11.58 -8.96
C ALA A 129 -10.64 10.61 -10.14
N LEU A 130 -10.83 9.33 -9.86
CA LEU A 130 -10.82 8.25 -10.86
C LEU A 130 -11.97 8.38 -11.85
N ALA A 131 -13.19 8.70 -11.37
CA ALA A 131 -14.37 8.84 -12.21
C ALA A 131 -14.20 9.92 -13.31
N ARG A 132 -13.24 10.85 -13.19
CA ARG A 132 -12.96 11.83 -14.25
C ARG A 132 -12.25 11.24 -15.47
N PHE A 133 -11.57 10.11 -15.34
CA PHE A 133 -10.69 9.61 -16.41
C PHE A 133 -10.61 8.08 -16.56
N GLN A 134 -11.17 7.32 -15.62
CA GLN A 134 -11.10 5.86 -15.62
C GLN A 134 -12.49 5.27 -15.35
N GLN A 135 -12.91 4.34 -16.22
CA GLN A 135 -14.07 3.49 -15.95
C GLN A 135 -13.65 2.45 -14.92
N LEU A 136 -14.50 2.25 -13.91
CA LEU A 136 -14.29 1.22 -12.89
C LEU A 136 -15.38 0.15 -13.00
N ALA A 137 -15.00 -1.11 -12.89
CA ALA A 137 -15.88 -2.26 -13.03
C ALA A 137 -16.09 -2.99 -11.70
N PRO A 138 -17.20 -3.75 -11.55
CA PRO A 138 -17.36 -4.65 -10.41
C PRO A 138 -16.17 -5.62 -10.32
N GLY A 139 -15.62 -5.78 -9.11
CA GLY A 139 -14.43 -6.60 -8.84
C GLY A 139 -13.10 -5.87 -9.00
N ASP A 140 -13.07 -4.64 -9.52
CA ASP A 140 -11.87 -3.82 -9.45
C ASP A 140 -11.46 -3.58 -7.99
N LEU A 141 -10.15 -3.63 -7.75
CA LEU A 141 -9.55 -3.43 -6.44
C LEU A 141 -8.80 -2.09 -6.42
N LEU A 142 -9.31 -1.15 -5.62
CA LEU A 142 -8.73 0.17 -5.43
C LEU A 142 -7.97 0.24 -4.11
N LEU A 143 -6.68 0.53 -4.19
CA LEU A 143 -5.78 0.69 -3.05
C LEU A 143 -5.80 2.15 -2.57
N THR A 144 -5.96 2.38 -1.27
CA THR A 144 -6.24 3.72 -0.72
C THR A 144 -5.01 4.56 -0.34
N GLY A 145 -3.81 4.01 -0.45
CA GLY A 145 -2.56 4.61 0.02
C GLY A 145 -2.18 4.15 1.42
N THR A 146 -0.89 4.23 1.73
CA THR A 146 -0.28 3.72 2.97
C THR A 146 -0.17 4.76 4.09
N PRO A 147 -0.28 4.35 5.36
CA PRO A 147 0.13 5.12 6.53
C PRO A 147 1.59 5.56 6.51
N GLU A 148 1.94 6.52 7.36
CA GLU A 148 3.34 6.79 7.69
C GLU A 148 4.03 5.54 8.28
N GLY A 149 5.36 5.45 8.12
CA GLY A 149 6.16 4.36 8.70
C GLY A 149 6.79 3.39 7.69
N THR A 150 6.83 3.74 6.40
CA THR A 150 7.63 3.02 5.39
C THR A 150 9.12 3.02 5.75
N ALA A 151 9.90 2.06 5.23
CA ALA A 151 11.35 2.05 5.43
C ALA A 151 12.02 3.29 4.83
N LEU A 152 11.53 3.74 3.67
CA LEU A 152 11.95 5.00 3.09
C LEU A 152 11.54 6.17 3.99
N SER A 153 12.50 7.04 4.32
CA SER A 153 12.24 8.31 5.01
C SER A 153 12.87 9.45 4.23
N ALA A 154 12.16 10.57 4.13
CA ALA A 154 12.68 11.77 3.48
C ALA A 154 13.96 12.27 4.18
N PRO A 155 15.02 12.63 3.44
CA PRO A 155 16.18 13.24 4.05
C PRO A 155 15.81 14.62 4.65
N PRO A 156 16.47 15.05 5.74
CA PRO A 156 16.32 16.40 6.26
C PRO A 156 16.52 17.47 5.18
N LYS A 157 15.69 18.52 5.16
CA LYS A 157 15.72 19.61 4.15
C LYS A 157 17.12 20.15 3.82
N PRO A 158 18.04 20.38 4.78
CA PRO A 158 19.40 20.84 4.46
C PRO A 158 20.19 19.85 3.61
N ILE A 159 20.00 18.54 3.81
CA ILE A 159 20.65 17.48 3.04
C ILE A 159 20.06 17.39 1.63
N GLU A 160 18.76 17.62 1.50
CA GLU A 160 18.07 17.68 0.21
C GLU A 160 18.60 18.83 -0.67
N ILE A 161 18.78 20.02 -0.09
CA ILE A 161 19.32 21.21 -0.76
C ILE A 161 20.76 20.98 -1.22
N ILE A 162 21.62 20.39 -0.39
CA ILE A 162 23.01 20.08 -0.80
C ILE A 162 23.01 19.03 -1.90
N GLY A 163 22.13 18.02 -1.81
CA GLY A 163 22.02 16.96 -2.80
C GLY A 163 21.50 17.41 -4.16
N SER A 164 20.75 18.51 -4.25
CA SER A 164 20.25 19.05 -5.53
C SER A 164 21.35 19.67 -6.40
N LEU A 165 22.51 19.96 -5.80
CA LEU A 165 23.69 20.49 -6.50
C LEU A 165 24.56 19.39 -7.13
N LEU A 166 24.29 18.12 -6.84
CA LEU A 166 25.04 16.98 -7.40
C LEU A 166 24.43 16.51 -8.72
N PRO A 167 25.25 15.97 -9.65
CA PRO A 167 24.74 15.24 -10.80
C PRO A 167 23.77 14.13 -10.36
N PRO A 168 22.64 13.90 -11.07
CA PRO A 168 21.60 12.96 -10.63
C PRO A 168 22.12 11.55 -10.31
N ALA A 169 23.01 11.00 -11.15
CA ALA A 169 23.60 9.69 -10.92
C ALA A 169 24.42 9.62 -9.62
N THR A 170 25.18 10.68 -9.31
CA THR A 170 25.96 10.79 -8.07
C THR A 170 25.05 10.93 -6.86
N LYS A 171 24.00 11.76 -6.96
CA LYS A 171 22.97 11.92 -5.91
C LYS A 171 22.35 10.58 -5.55
N TRP A 172 21.88 9.83 -6.55
CA TRP A 172 21.24 8.53 -6.35
C TRP A 172 22.19 7.49 -5.78
N ARG A 173 23.42 7.40 -6.29
CA ARG A 173 24.43 6.47 -5.76
C ARG A 173 24.69 6.71 -4.27
N ILE A 174 24.88 7.97 -3.85
CA ILE A 174 25.11 8.32 -2.44
C ILE A 174 23.88 8.00 -1.60
N PHE A 175 22.69 8.36 -2.10
CA PHE A 175 21.42 8.11 -1.41
C PHE A 175 21.21 6.61 -1.17
N PHE A 176 21.33 5.78 -2.21
CA PHE A 176 21.14 4.33 -2.11
C PHE A 176 22.21 3.65 -1.26
N THR A 177 23.47 4.10 -1.32
CA THR A 177 24.52 3.57 -0.43
C THR A 177 24.21 3.81 1.05
N LYS A 178 23.54 4.92 1.39
CA LYS A 178 23.09 5.19 2.76
C LYS A 178 21.85 4.36 3.10
N GLN A 179 20.86 4.32 2.21
CA GLN A 179 19.61 3.58 2.41
C GLN A 179 19.83 2.07 2.51
N ALA A 180 20.83 1.51 1.84
CA ALA A 180 21.19 0.08 1.97
C ALA A 180 21.60 -0.32 3.40
N LYS A 181 21.91 0.64 4.27
CA LYS A 181 22.21 0.41 5.70
C LYS A 181 21.00 0.57 6.60
N ASN A 182 19.85 0.96 6.05
CA ASN A 182 18.62 1.17 6.82
C ASN A 182 18.00 -0.19 7.15
N PRO A 183 17.96 -0.60 8.43
CA PRO A 183 17.46 -1.91 8.84
C PRO A 183 15.94 -2.05 8.66
N ARG A 184 15.23 -0.98 8.31
CA ARG A 184 13.78 -1.04 8.06
C ARG A 184 13.43 -1.69 6.71
N TYR A 185 14.34 -1.73 5.75
CA TYR A 185 14.08 -2.43 4.48
C TYR A 185 14.05 -3.94 4.70
N LEU A 186 13.16 -4.62 3.99
CA LEU A 186 12.92 -6.04 4.11
C LEU A 186 14.16 -6.86 3.72
N GLN A 187 14.54 -7.76 4.62
CA GLN A 187 15.62 -8.71 4.47
C GLN A 187 15.11 -10.11 4.13
N ASP A 188 16.00 -10.97 3.61
CA ASP A 188 15.65 -12.34 3.32
C ASP A 188 15.19 -13.05 4.60
N GLY A 189 14.08 -13.80 4.49
CA GLY A 189 13.50 -14.51 5.62
C GLY A 189 12.65 -13.67 6.57
N ASP A 190 12.58 -12.34 6.42
CA ASP A 190 11.69 -11.49 7.21
C ASP A 190 10.23 -11.96 7.12
N LEU A 191 9.52 -11.93 8.24
CA LEU A 191 8.08 -12.17 8.31
C LEU A 191 7.35 -10.83 8.38
N VAL A 192 6.52 -10.55 7.39
CA VAL A 192 5.64 -9.37 7.36
C VAL A 192 4.24 -9.80 7.76
N GLU A 193 3.71 -9.18 8.81
CA GLU A 193 2.32 -9.35 9.25
C GLU A 193 1.58 -8.04 9.04
N VAL A 194 0.38 -8.11 8.46
CA VAL A 194 -0.47 -6.95 8.18
C VAL A 194 -1.88 -7.23 8.67
N SER A 195 -2.49 -6.30 9.39
CA SER A 195 -3.84 -6.47 9.92
C SER A 195 -4.60 -5.15 9.85
N ILE A 196 -5.90 -5.24 9.55
CA ILE A 196 -6.80 -4.09 9.56
C ILE A 196 -8.10 -4.50 10.25
N ALA A 197 -8.45 -3.78 11.30
CA ALA A 197 -9.71 -3.99 12.03
C ALA A 197 -10.12 -2.71 12.77
N THR A 198 -11.39 -2.60 13.17
CA THR A 198 -11.79 -1.66 14.21
C THR A 198 -11.28 -2.13 15.57
N ASP A 199 -11.01 -1.20 16.50
CA ASP A 199 -10.47 -1.57 17.83
C ASP A 199 -11.45 -2.42 18.67
N ASP A 200 -12.75 -2.36 18.37
CA ASP A 200 -13.78 -3.21 18.97
C ASP A 200 -13.99 -4.57 18.27
N GLY A 201 -13.28 -4.80 17.15
CA GLY A 201 -13.36 -6.03 16.36
C GLY A 201 -14.65 -6.21 15.55
N ALA A 202 -15.49 -5.17 15.45
CA ALA A 202 -16.73 -5.26 14.68
C ALA A 202 -16.48 -5.39 13.16
N LEU A 203 -15.50 -4.67 12.63
CA LEU A 203 -14.97 -4.92 11.28
C LEU A 203 -13.56 -5.50 11.43
N ASP A 204 -13.36 -6.73 10.95
CA ASP A 204 -12.07 -7.41 10.99
C ASP A 204 -11.76 -8.00 9.61
N LEU A 205 -10.73 -7.48 8.96
CA LEU A 205 -10.29 -7.91 7.64
C LEU A 205 -9.24 -9.04 7.74
N GLY A 206 -8.99 -9.54 8.95
CA GLY A 206 -8.03 -10.58 9.27
C GLY A 206 -6.58 -10.11 9.23
N SER A 207 -5.67 -11.07 9.41
CA SER A 207 -4.23 -10.83 9.40
C SER A 207 -3.54 -11.59 8.27
N GLN A 208 -2.89 -10.85 7.38
CA GLN A 208 -2.02 -11.33 6.32
C GLN A 208 -0.63 -11.66 6.87
N ARG A 209 -0.01 -12.75 6.42
CA ARG A 209 1.33 -13.19 6.88
C ARG A 209 2.16 -13.68 5.72
N THR A 210 3.16 -12.91 5.32
CA THR A 210 3.99 -13.20 4.15
C THR A 210 5.47 -13.26 4.55
N ARG A 211 6.22 -14.20 3.97
CA ARG A 211 7.67 -14.31 4.19
C ARG A 211 8.42 -13.71 3.01
N VAL A 212 9.48 -12.98 3.28
CA VAL A 212 10.35 -12.43 2.25
C VAL A 212 11.32 -13.51 1.76
N GLN A 213 11.45 -13.66 0.45
CA GLN A 213 12.38 -14.58 -0.20
C GLN A 213 13.20 -13.83 -1.24
N TRP A 214 14.52 -13.89 -1.14
CA TRP A 214 15.40 -13.32 -2.14
C TRP A 214 15.70 -14.33 -3.25
N THR A 215 15.57 -13.89 -4.49
CA THR A 215 16.06 -14.67 -5.63
C THR A 215 17.58 -14.60 -5.71
N ALA A 216 18.20 -15.73 -6.09
CA ALA A 216 19.63 -15.85 -6.31
C ALA A 216 20.09 -15.16 -7.60
#